data_AF-A0A5R9DWX0-F1
#
_entry.id   AF-A0A5R9DWX0-F1
#
_cell.length_a   1.000
_cell.length_b   1.000
_cell.length_c   1.000
_cell.angle_alpha   90.00
_cell.angle_beta   90.00
_cell.angle_gamma   90.00
#
_symmetry.space_group_name_H-M   'P 1'
#
loop_
_entity.id
_entity.type
_entity.pdbx_description
1 polymer ?
#
loop_
_entity_poly.entity_id
_entity_poly.type
_entity_poly.pdbx_seq_one_letter_code
_entity_poly.pdbx_strand_id
1 'polypeptide(L)'
;MTNKFPKSFYFKLSFIIFFVLLGYYHNHNFIQATLNDESLSANESFNLIVREVMKLPNNVENDEGISEYISEYAQPGNQVPYQIHEEILLDDNYAIAKQSADQFNAALDNRALNDAFLRQMNHMRVTKGWEKIQFGEHLEEGVLRRVEEMGEYHYLSSITADGADFRAHFPNVSDAEYRFGENLYELYISAGDVHLTTWENEKILADYLFDVYADAVSLSNYDIYQSQYVSIYASPTDYSVDEVPYVRLVVSLVLDTEGGI
;
A
#
# COMPACT_ATOMS: atom_id res chain seq x y z
N MET A 1 20.49 41.25 -13.54
CA MET A 1 21.31 40.07 -13.21
C MET A 1 20.61 38.86 -13.81
N THR A 2 21.20 38.20 -14.79
CA THR A 2 20.62 36.99 -15.40
C THR A 2 20.96 35.80 -14.53
N ASN A 3 19.95 35.26 -13.82
CA ASN A 3 20.07 33.99 -13.10
C ASN A 3 20.40 32.90 -14.12
N LYS A 4 21.67 32.50 -14.18
CA LYS A 4 22.09 31.36 -14.98
C LYS A 4 21.74 30.10 -14.21
N PHE A 5 20.95 29.22 -14.81
CA PHE A 5 20.68 27.91 -14.24
C PHE A 5 21.99 27.13 -14.03
N PRO A 6 22.05 26.22 -13.04
CA PRO A 6 23.23 25.41 -12.81
C PRO A 6 23.55 24.56 -14.05
N LYS A 7 24.84 24.30 -14.32
CA LYS A 7 25.28 23.49 -15.48
C LYS A 7 24.60 22.11 -15.53
N SER A 8 24.26 21.54 -14.37
CA SER A 8 23.52 20.28 -14.24
C SER A 8 22.11 20.34 -14.83
N PHE A 9 21.45 21.50 -14.80
CA PHE A 9 20.14 21.71 -15.43
C PHE A 9 20.23 21.54 -16.95
N TYR A 10 21.21 22.21 -17.58
CA TYR A 10 21.41 22.12 -19.03
C TYR A 10 21.78 20.70 -19.47
N PHE A 11 22.62 19.99 -18.70
CA PHE A 11 22.98 18.61 -19.01
C PHE A 11 21.78 17.66 -18.93
N LYS A 12 20.98 17.75 -17.86
CA LYS A 12 19.75 16.95 -17.71
C LYS A 12 18.74 17.26 -18.83
N LEU A 13 18.56 18.53 -19.17
CA LEU A 13 17.67 18.94 -20.25
C LEU A 13 18.16 18.41 -21.61
N SER A 14 19.45 18.51 -21.92
CA SER A 14 20.02 17.93 -23.14
C SER A 14 19.87 16.42 -23.20
N PHE A 15 20.00 15.72 -22.06
CA PHE A 15 19.78 14.28 -21.98
C PHE A 15 18.32 13.92 -22.27
N ILE A 16 17.35 14.58 -21.63
CA ILE A 16 15.92 14.38 -21.89
C ILE A 16 15.59 14.62 -23.37
N ILE A 17 16.05 15.75 -23.93
CA ILE A 17 15.83 16.09 -25.35
C ILE A 17 16.43 15.00 -26.25
N PHE A 18 17.63 14.51 -25.95
CA PHE A 18 18.29 13.46 -26.73
C PHE A 18 17.48 12.15 -26.75
N PHE A 19 16.96 11.71 -25.60
CA PHE A 19 16.15 10.49 -25.52
C PHE A 19 14.77 10.65 -26.18
N VAL A 20 14.13 11.82 -26.04
CA VAL A 20 12.86 12.13 -26.74
C VAL A 20 13.07 12.12 -28.26
N LEU A 21 14.16 12.73 -28.74
CA LEU A 21 14.48 12.73 -30.17
C LEU A 21 14.82 11.33 -30.70
N LEU A 22 15.52 10.51 -29.91
CA LEU A 22 15.79 9.11 -30.27
C LEU A 22 14.50 8.29 -30.34
N GLY A 23 13.60 8.43 -29.35
CA GLY A 23 12.30 7.77 -29.32
C GLY A 23 11.42 8.17 -30.51
N TYR A 24 11.42 9.46 -30.86
CA TYR A 24 10.74 9.96 -32.05
C TYR A 24 11.35 9.41 -33.34
N TYR A 25 12.68 9.43 -33.48
CA TYR A 25 13.36 8.97 -34.69
C TYR A 25 13.13 7.48 -34.94
N HIS A 26 13.18 6.66 -33.89
CA HIS A 26 12.99 5.21 -34.02
C HIS A 26 11.55 4.82 -34.39
N ASN A 27 10.57 5.60 -33.93
CA ASN A 27 9.14 5.32 -34.13
C ASN A 27 8.45 6.29 -35.10
N HIS A 28 9.22 7.05 -35.88
CA HIS A 28 8.72 8.17 -36.69
C HIS A 28 7.55 7.78 -37.60
N ASN A 29 7.68 6.65 -38.32
CA ASN A 29 6.66 6.19 -39.24
C ASN A 29 5.35 5.80 -38.54
N PHE A 30 5.46 5.17 -37.37
CA PHE A 30 4.30 4.82 -36.55
C PHE A 30 3.62 6.08 -36.03
N ILE A 31 4.38 7.00 -35.43
CA ILE A 31 3.86 8.27 -34.90
C ILE A 31 3.12 9.06 -35.99
N GLN A 32 3.70 9.16 -37.20
CA GLN A 32 3.03 9.84 -38.31
C GLN A 32 1.79 9.10 -38.80
N ALA A 33 1.80 7.76 -38.83
CA ALA A 33 0.61 6.99 -39.20
C ALA A 33 -0.53 7.20 -38.19
N THR A 34 -0.24 7.14 -36.89
CA THR A 34 -1.21 7.30 -35.81
C THR A 34 -1.77 8.72 -35.70
N LEU A 35 -0.97 9.76 -35.98
CA LEU A 35 -1.43 11.16 -35.97
C LEU A 35 -2.28 11.52 -37.19
N ASN A 36 -2.11 10.81 -38.31
CA ASN A 36 -2.86 11.04 -39.54
C ASN A 36 -4.06 10.09 -39.69
N ASP A 37 -4.31 9.24 -38.70
CA ASP A 37 -5.47 8.35 -38.67
C ASP A 37 -6.69 9.12 -38.17
N GLU A 38 -7.61 9.45 -39.08
CA GLU A 38 -8.84 10.18 -38.77
C GLU A 38 -9.86 9.35 -37.98
N SER A 39 -9.63 8.03 -37.83
CA SER A 39 -10.50 7.17 -37.01
C SER A 39 -10.19 7.25 -35.51
N LEU A 40 -9.03 7.81 -35.14
CA LEU A 40 -8.60 7.93 -33.76
C LEU A 40 -8.85 9.34 -33.21
N SER A 41 -9.33 9.42 -31.98
CA SER A 41 -9.35 10.66 -31.22
C SER A 41 -7.93 11.07 -30.81
N ALA A 42 -7.73 12.35 -30.50
CA ALA A 42 -6.43 12.87 -30.07
C ALA A 42 -5.87 12.14 -28.83
N ASN A 43 -6.74 11.63 -27.95
CA ASN A 43 -6.34 10.90 -26.74
C ASN A 43 -5.90 9.46 -27.07
N GLU A 44 -6.61 8.79 -27.97
CA GLU A 44 -6.24 7.44 -28.44
C GLU A 44 -4.93 7.47 -29.22
N SER A 45 -4.74 8.45 -30.09
CA SER A 45 -3.47 8.64 -30.80
C SER A 45 -2.32 8.88 -29.84
N PHE A 46 -2.52 9.70 -28.80
CA PHE A 46 -1.48 9.95 -27.78
C PHE A 46 -1.12 8.67 -27.01
N ASN A 47 -2.12 7.92 -26.56
CA ASN A 47 -1.91 6.68 -25.80
C ASN A 47 -1.20 5.61 -26.64
N LEU A 48 -1.58 5.45 -27.91
CA LEU A 48 -0.91 4.51 -28.83
C LEU A 48 0.55 4.90 -29.08
N ILE A 49 0.83 6.19 -29.27
CA ILE A 49 2.20 6.69 -29.44
C ILE A 49 3.05 6.45 -28.19
N VAL A 50 2.52 6.76 -27.00
CA VAL A 50 3.24 6.54 -25.75
C VAL A 50 3.53 5.06 -25.56
N ARG A 51 2.54 4.18 -25.83
CA ARG A 51 2.71 2.73 -25.71
C ARG A 51 3.77 2.19 -26.66
N GLU A 52 3.70 2.53 -27.94
CA GLU A 52 4.68 2.05 -28.93
C GLU A 52 6.10 2.56 -28.62
N VAL A 53 6.24 3.84 -28.29
CA VAL A 53 7.54 4.45 -27.95
C VAL A 53 8.14 3.82 -26.70
N MET A 54 7.30 3.45 -25.73
CA MET A 54 7.71 2.80 -24.47
C MET A 54 7.72 1.27 -24.55
N LYS A 55 7.37 0.68 -25.69
CA LYS A 55 7.20 -0.77 -25.90
C LYS A 55 6.27 -1.44 -24.90
N LEU A 56 5.17 -0.77 -24.56
CA LEU A 56 4.10 -1.33 -23.75
C LEU A 56 3.23 -2.25 -24.62
N PRO A 57 2.73 -3.37 -24.09
CA PRO A 57 1.91 -4.32 -24.86
C PRO A 57 0.62 -3.65 -25.39
N ASN A 58 0.25 -4.02 -26.62
CA ASN A 58 -1.00 -3.61 -27.25
C ASN A 58 -2.11 -4.54 -26.75
N ASN A 59 -2.99 -4.06 -25.88
CA ASN A 59 -4.19 -4.81 -25.53
C ASN A 59 -5.12 -4.85 -26.75
N VAL A 60 -5.30 -6.05 -27.29
CA VAL A 60 -6.34 -6.40 -28.27
C VAL A 60 -7.69 -6.31 -27.55
N GLU A 61 -8.64 -5.59 -28.15
CA GLU A 61 -10.05 -5.63 -27.78
C GLU A 61 -10.55 -7.08 -27.75
N ASN A 62 -10.68 -7.65 -26.55
CA ASN A 62 -11.69 -8.67 -26.26
C ASN A 62 -12.66 -8.02 -25.28
N ASP A 63 -13.84 -7.72 -25.79
CA ASP A 63 -14.93 -6.95 -25.19
C ASP A 63 -15.78 -7.84 -24.25
N GLU A 64 -15.11 -8.46 -23.29
CA GLU A 64 -15.61 -8.80 -21.95
C GLU A 64 -14.49 -8.34 -21.02
N GLY A 65 -14.45 -7.03 -20.79
CA GLY A 65 -13.34 -6.39 -20.08
C GLY A 65 -13.19 -6.99 -18.68
N ILE A 66 -11.95 -7.08 -18.21
CA ILE A 66 -11.60 -7.57 -16.86
C ILE A 66 -12.45 -6.92 -15.74
N SER A 67 -13.02 -5.75 -16.01
CA SER A 67 -13.97 -5.03 -15.18
C SER A 67 -15.22 -5.82 -14.76
N GLU A 68 -15.67 -6.81 -15.52
CA GLU A 68 -16.81 -7.65 -15.13
C GLU A 68 -16.49 -8.61 -13.97
N TYR A 69 -15.20 -8.92 -13.79
CA TYR A 69 -14.70 -9.79 -12.73
C TYR A 69 -14.24 -9.01 -11.49
N ILE A 70 -14.24 -7.68 -11.54
CA ILE A 70 -13.94 -6.84 -10.38
C ILE A 70 -15.08 -6.98 -9.37
N SER A 71 -14.73 -7.33 -8.13
CA SER A 71 -15.69 -7.48 -7.06
C SER A 71 -16.40 -6.16 -6.74
N GLU A 72 -17.69 -6.19 -6.41
CA GLU A 72 -18.38 -5.02 -5.84
C GLU A 72 -17.75 -4.57 -4.50
N TYR A 73 -17.04 -5.49 -3.84
CA TYR A 73 -16.31 -5.26 -2.60
C TYR A 73 -14.88 -4.74 -2.81
N ALA A 74 -14.44 -4.56 -4.05
CA ALA A 74 -13.11 -4.04 -4.40
C ALA A 74 -12.92 -2.55 -4.06
N GLN A 75 -13.66 -2.01 -3.11
CA GLN A 75 -13.64 -0.60 -2.73
C GLN A 75 -12.89 -0.41 -1.41
N PRO A 76 -12.19 0.72 -1.22
CA PRO A 76 -11.66 1.10 0.08
C PRO A 76 -12.76 1.10 1.15
N GLY A 77 -12.46 0.53 2.30
CA GLY A 77 -13.31 0.45 3.49
C GLY A 77 -14.17 -0.80 3.52
N ASN A 78 -13.97 -1.74 2.60
CA ASN A 78 -14.77 -2.95 2.54
C ASN A 78 -14.65 -3.77 3.84
N GLN A 79 -15.81 -4.12 4.42
CA GLN A 79 -15.86 -4.92 5.66
C GLN A 79 -16.24 -6.38 5.40
N VAL A 80 -16.56 -6.74 4.15
CA VAL A 80 -17.04 -8.08 3.77
C VAL A 80 -15.88 -8.89 3.18
N PRO A 81 -15.45 -9.99 3.82
CA PRO A 81 -14.40 -10.86 3.28
C PRO A 81 -14.75 -11.36 1.89
N TYR A 82 -13.81 -11.24 0.94
CA TYR A 82 -13.94 -11.83 -0.40
C TYR A 82 -12.59 -12.29 -0.93
N GLN A 83 -12.61 -13.12 -1.95
CA GLN A 83 -11.41 -13.55 -2.67
C GLN A 83 -11.43 -12.99 -4.09
N ILE A 84 -10.25 -12.65 -4.59
CA ILE A 84 -10.07 -12.15 -5.94
C ILE A 84 -10.47 -13.23 -6.95
N HIS A 85 -11.24 -12.82 -7.97
CA HIS A 85 -11.70 -13.72 -9.03
C HIS A 85 -10.51 -14.28 -9.83
N GLU A 86 -10.60 -15.52 -10.29
CA GLU A 86 -9.49 -16.21 -10.98
C GLU A 86 -9.02 -15.46 -12.24
N GLU A 87 -9.95 -14.87 -13.00
CA GLU A 87 -9.61 -14.07 -14.19
C GLU A 87 -8.77 -12.82 -13.85
N ILE A 88 -9.00 -12.20 -12.69
CA ILE A 88 -8.19 -11.06 -12.22
C ILE A 88 -6.76 -11.52 -11.88
N LEU A 89 -6.58 -12.75 -11.38
CA LEU A 89 -5.26 -13.28 -11.06
C LEU A 89 -4.36 -13.43 -12.29
N LEU A 90 -4.95 -13.47 -13.49
CA LEU A 90 -4.25 -13.58 -14.77
C LEU A 90 -3.98 -12.20 -15.41
N ASP A 91 -4.49 -11.12 -14.84
CA ASP A 91 -4.33 -9.77 -15.37
C ASP A 91 -2.92 -9.21 -15.14
N ASP A 92 -2.40 -8.48 -16.13
CA ASP A 92 -1.05 -7.90 -16.09
C ASP A 92 -0.89 -6.86 -14.97
N ASN A 93 -1.89 -6.01 -14.72
CA ASN A 93 -1.85 -5.04 -13.64
C ASN A 93 -1.89 -5.73 -12.28
N TYR A 94 -2.69 -6.79 -12.14
CA TYR A 94 -2.68 -7.62 -10.94
C TYR A 94 -1.30 -8.25 -10.69
N ALA A 95 -0.67 -8.80 -11.73
CA ALA A 95 0.67 -9.39 -11.63
C ALA A 95 1.74 -8.38 -11.21
N ILE A 96 1.69 -7.15 -11.75
CA ILE A 96 2.60 -6.05 -11.38
C ILE A 96 2.40 -5.63 -9.91
N ALA A 97 1.14 -5.47 -9.50
CA ALA A 97 0.81 -5.17 -8.11
C ALA A 97 1.29 -6.28 -7.17
N LYS A 98 1.09 -7.55 -7.55
CA LYS A 98 1.53 -8.70 -6.77
C LYS A 98 3.04 -8.71 -6.57
N GLN A 99 3.81 -8.50 -7.63
CA GLN A 99 5.26 -8.42 -7.55
C GLN A 99 5.71 -7.33 -6.57
N SER A 100 5.07 -6.16 -6.62
CA SER A 100 5.42 -5.02 -5.78
C SER A 100 5.04 -5.26 -4.31
N ALA A 101 3.89 -5.86 -4.06
CA ALA A 101 3.46 -6.28 -2.72
C ALA A 101 4.41 -7.33 -2.11
N ASP A 102 4.77 -8.35 -2.89
CA ASP A 102 5.70 -9.41 -2.45
C ASP A 102 7.09 -8.83 -2.12
N GLN A 103 7.57 -7.86 -2.90
CA GLN A 103 8.83 -7.15 -2.64
C GLN A 103 8.77 -6.32 -1.36
N PHE A 104 7.69 -5.56 -1.16
CA PHE A 104 7.49 -4.76 0.05
C PHE A 104 7.49 -5.67 1.30
N ASN A 105 6.69 -6.74 1.28
CA ASN A 105 6.60 -7.67 2.40
C ASN A 105 7.94 -8.37 2.70
N ALA A 106 8.73 -8.68 1.67
CA ALA A 106 10.05 -9.28 1.84
C ALA A 106 11.11 -8.32 2.40
N ALA A 107 10.96 -7.02 2.13
CA ALA A 107 11.87 -5.98 2.62
C ALA A 107 11.53 -5.52 4.05
N LEU A 108 10.27 -5.64 4.46
CA LEU A 108 9.76 -5.16 5.75
C LEU A 108 10.42 -5.84 6.95
N ASP A 109 11.14 -5.08 7.77
CA ASP A 109 11.57 -5.51 9.10
C ASP A 109 10.56 -5.08 10.18
N ASN A 110 9.66 -5.99 10.56
CA ASN A 110 8.64 -5.73 11.59
C ASN A 110 9.23 -5.33 12.95
N ARG A 111 10.44 -5.81 13.30
CA ARG A 111 11.07 -5.43 14.57
C ARG A 111 11.56 -3.99 14.52
N ALA A 112 12.23 -3.61 13.44
CA ALA A 112 12.70 -2.25 13.24
C ALA A 112 11.52 -1.24 13.14
N LEU A 113 10.41 -1.64 12.49
CA LEU A 113 9.17 -0.88 12.43
C LEU A 113 8.62 -0.61 13.84
N ASN A 114 8.44 -1.65 14.63
CA ASN A 114 7.90 -1.53 15.98
C ASN A 114 8.80 -0.73 16.91
N ASP A 115 10.11 -0.92 16.85
CA ASP A 115 11.07 -0.13 17.62
C ASP A 115 10.99 1.36 17.27
N ALA A 116 10.77 1.70 15.99
CA ALA A 116 10.60 3.07 15.54
C ALA A 116 9.24 3.66 15.95
N PHE A 117 8.16 2.92 15.76
CA PHE A 117 6.81 3.33 16.12
C PHE A 117 6.67 3.56 17.63
N LEU A 118 7.21 2.64 18.44
CA LEU A 118 7.21 2.73 19.90
C LEU A 118 7.93 3.98 20.40
N ARG A 119 9.00 4.44 19.72
CA ARG A 119 9.67 5.70 20.07
C ARG A 119 8.77 6.90 19.88
N GLN A 120 8.02 6.97 18.78
CA GLN A 120 7.07 8.06 18.52
C GLN A 120 5.92 8.03 19.52
N MET A 121 5.35 6.85 19.75
CA MET A 121 4.27 6.67 20.72
C MET A 121 4.70 7.09 22.13
N ASN A 122 5.88 6.64 22.60
CA ASN A 122 6.39 7.03 23.91
C ASN A 122 6.80 8.50 24.01
N HIS A 123 7.22 9.13 22.90
CA HIS A 123 7.46 10.58 22.88
C HIS A 123 6.16 11.37 23.12
N MET A 124 5.08 10.99 22.42
CA MET A 124 3.76 11.58 22.62
C MET A 124 3.23 11.34 24.04
N ARG A 125 3.31 10.10 24.54
CA ARG A 125 2.82 9.74 25.88
C ARG A 125 3.50 10.55 26.99
N VAL A 126 4.82 10.70 26.92
CA VAL A 126 5.57 11.54 27.87
C VAL A 126 5.13 13.01 27.80
N THR A 127 4.88 13.53 26.59
CA THR A 127 4.40 14.90 26.40
C THR A 127 3.01 15.13 27.02
N LYS A 128 2.20 14.07 27.12
CA LYS A 128 0.89 14.09 27.81
C LYS A 128 0.95 13.77 29.30
N GLY A 129 2.12 13.39 29.82
CA GLY A 129 2.28 12.97 31.22
C GLY A 129 1.82 11.53 31.49
N TRP A 130 1.70 10.69 30.47
CA TRP A 130 1.37 9.27 30.61
C TRP A 130 2.62 8.41 30.77
N GLU A 131 2.46 7.22 31.36
CA GLU A 131 3.54 6.24 31.45
C GLU A 131 3.92 5.72 30.07
N LYS A 132 5.22 5.43 29.89
CA LYS A 132 5.70 4.79 28.66
C LYS A 132 5.18 3.36 28.56
N ILE A 133 4.90 2.93 27.34
CA ILE A 133 4.53 1.55 27.02
C ILE A 133 5.71 0.78 26.46
N GLN A 134 5.55 -0.53 26.42
CA GLN A 134 6.57 -1.48 25.98
C GLN A 134 6.22 -2.08 24.61
N PHE A 135 7.21 -2.74 24.02
CA PHE A 135 7.01 -3.59 22.85
C PHE A 135 6.28 -4.87 23.29
N GLY A 136 5.12 -5.14 22.70
CA GLY A 136 4.27 -6.29 23.02
C GLY A 136 4.65 -7.51 22.20
N GLU A 137 5.80 -8.14 22.48
CA GLU A 137 6.27 -9.33 21.75
C GLU A 137 5.26 -10.48 21.74
N HIS A 138 4.48 -10.62 22.82
CA HIS A 138 3.40 -11.61 22.92
C HIS A 138 2.24 -11.40 21.94
N LEU A 139 2.15 -10.22 21.31
CA LEU A 139 1.13 -9.89 20.31
C LEU A 139 1.58 -10.26 18.88
N GLU A 140 2.88 -10.46 18.66
CA GLU A 140 3.49 -10.59 17.33
C GLU A 140 2.76 -11.58 16.42
N GLU A 141 2.65 -12.83 16.85
CA GLU A 141 2.05 -13.90 16.06
C GLU A 141 0.60 -13.60 15.68
N GLY A 142 -0.17 -13.05 16.62
CA GLY A 142 -1.58 -12.72 16.40
C GLY A 142 -1.75 -11.55 15.42
N VAL A 143 -0.95 -10.48 15.57
CA VAL A 143 -1.01 -9.31 14.68
C VAL A 143 -0.53 -9.65 13.27
N LEU A 144 0.51 -10.46 13.12
CA LEU A 144 0.99 -10.90 11.81
C LEU A 144 -0.07 -11.70 11.06
N ARG A 145 -0.68 -12.70 11.72
CA ARG A 145 -1.80 -13.47 11.14
C ARG A 145 -2.99 -12.59 10.80
N ARG A 146 -3.29 -11.59 11.64
CA ARG A 146 -4.40 -10.67 11.45
C ARG A 146 -4.27 -9.85 10.17
N VAL A 147 -3.10 -9.25 9.93
CA VAL A 147 -2.88 -8.42 8.73
C VAL A 147 -2.79 -9.25 7.45
N GLU A 148 -2.23 -10.46 7.54
CA GLU A 148 -2.20 -11.42 6.42
C GLU A 148 -3.62 -11.85 6.04
N GLU A 149 -4.45 -12.26 7.02
CA GLU A 149 -5.85 -12.63 6.77
C GLU A 149 -6.64 -11.48 6.12
N MET A 150 -6.54 -10.26 6.66
CA MET A 150 -7.22 -9.09 6.07
C MET A 150 -6.71 -8.77 4.66
N GLY A 151 -5.44 -9.05 4.38
CA GLY A 151 -4.82 -8.88 3.08
C GLY A 151 -5.26 -9.92 2.05
N GLU A 152 -5.38 -11.18 2.45
CA GLU A 152 -5.78 -12.32 1.60
C GLU A 152 -7.27 -12.37 1.31
N TYR A 153 -8.10 -11.91 2.24
CA TYR A 153 -9.56 -11.85 2.11
C TYR A 153 -10.10 -10.43 1.85
N HIS A 154 -9.21 -9.50 1.49
CA HIS A 154 -9.52 -8.15 0.98
C HIS A 154 -10.58 -7.36 1.77
N TYR A 155 -10.47 -7.36 3.09
CA TYR A 155 -11.41 -6.65 3.97
C TYR A 155 -10.70 -5.88 5.09
N LEU A 156 -11.42 -4.98 5.75
CA LEU A 156 -10.98 -4.18 6.89
C LEU A 156 -12.10 -4.15 7.95
N SER A 157 -12.04 -5.07 8.91
CA SER A 157 -13.04 -5.20 9.97
C SER A 157 -12.41 -5.71 11.26
N SER A 158 -13.04 -5.49 12.41
CA SER A 158 -12.66 -6.14 13.67
C SER A 158 -13.20 -7.58 13.81
N ILE A 159 -13.99 -8.01 12.82
CA ILE A 159 -14.53 -9.36 12.71
C ILE A 159 -13.68 -10.12 11.69
N THR A 160 -13.25 -11.33 12.02
CA THR A 160 -12.41 -12.19 11.17
C THR A 160 -13.19 -12.72 9.96
N ALA A 161 -12.48 -13.30 8.99
CA ALA A 161 -13.08 -13.84 7.78
C ALA A 161 -14.11 -14.96 8.07
N ASP A 162 -13.94 -15.70 9.17
CA ASP A 162 -14.85 -16.76 9.63
C ASP A 162 -15.95 -16.26 10.59
N GLY A 163 -16.03 -14.95 10.84
CA GLY A 163 -17.07 -14.33 11.66
C GLY A 163 -16.78 -14.29 13.17
N ALA A 164 -15.55 -14.58 13.59
CA ALA A 164 -15.11 -14.44 14.97
C ALA A 164 -14.64 -13.00 15.29
N ASP A 165 -14.40 -12.71 16.57
CA ASP A 165 -13.74 -11.45 16.97
C ASP A 165 -12.23 -11.54 16.69
N PHE A 166 -11.58 -10.44 16.29
CA PHE A 166 -10.14 -10.40 15.97
C PHE A 166 -9.25 -11.00 17.07
N ARG A 167 -9.70 -10.95 18.32
CA ARG A 167 -8.99 -11.50 19.48
C ARG A 167 -8.82 -13.02 19.42
N ALA A 168 -9.57 -13.71 18.56
CA ALA A 168 -9.38 -15.13 18.26
C ALA A 168 -7.97 -15.45 17.71
N HIS A 169 -7.26 -14.47 17.14
CA HIS A 169 -5.87 -14.63 16.69
C HIS A 169 -4.85 -14.69 17.84
N PHE A 170 -5.27 -14.49 19.09
CA PHE A 170 -4.39 -14.46 20.27
C PHE A 170 -4.74 -15.54 21.30
N PRO A 171 -4.77 -16.84 20.91
CA PRO A 171 -5.25 -17.91 21.79
C PRO A 171 -4.38 -18.13 23.03
N ASN A 172 -3.15 -17.62 23.01
CA ASN A 172 -2.18 -17.77 24.10
C ASN A 172 -2.21 -16.61 25.11
N VAL A 173 -3.05 -15.59 24.90
CA VAL A 173 -3.18 -14.46 25.83
C VAL A 173 -4.48 -14.58 26.61
N SER A 174 -4.36 -14.76 27.92
CA SER A 174 -5.50 -14.85 28.82
C SER A 174 -6.33 -13.57 28.79
N ASP A 175 -7.65 -13.71 28.88
CA ASP A 175 -8.60 -12.60 28.99
C ASP A 175 -8.53 -11.56 27.86
N ALA A 176 -8.01 -11.93 26.68
CA ALA A 176 -7.82 -11.05 25.52
C ALA A 176 -9.05 -10.16 25.21
N GLU A 177 -10.25 -10.71 25.39
CA GLU A 177 -11.56 -10.06 25.23
C GLU A 177 -11.75 -8.76 26.03
N TYR A 178 -11.01 -8.57 27.13
CA TYR A 178 -11.12 -7.40 28.01
C TYR A 178 -9.92 -6.47 27.99
N ARG A 179 -8.81 -6.87 27.36
CA ARG A 179 -7.52 -6.15 27.44
C ARG A 179 -7.04 -5.55 26.12
N PHE A 180 -7.52 -6.07 24.99
CA PHE A 180 -7.04 -5.62 23.68
C PHE A 180 -7.92 -4.56 23.04
N GLY A 181 -7.27 -3.55 22.47
CA GLY A 181 -7.81 -2.64 21.48
C GLY A 181 -7.10 -2.81 20.14
N GLU A 182 -7.84 -2.69 19.05
CA GLU A 182 -7.31 -2.74 17.68
C GLU A 182 -7.61 -1.42 16.96
N ASN A 183 -6.61 -0.87 16.28
CA ASN A 183 -6.77 0.23 15.35
C ASN A 183 -6.38 -0.25 13.95
N LEU A 184 -7.32 -0.19 13.03
CA LEU A 184 -7.14 -0.61 11.64
C LEU A 184 -6.92 0.60 10.75
N TYR A 185 -6.05 0.42 9.77
CA TYR A 185 -5.84 1.38 8.69
C TYR A 185 -5.61 0.64 7.38
N GLU A 186 -6.01 1.27 6.29
CA GLU A 186 -5.69 0.77 4.96
C GLU A 186 -5.32 1.91 4.02
N LEU A 187 -4.53 1.56 3.01
CA LEU A 187 -4.13 2.47 1.95
C LEU A 187 -4.05 1.71 0.63
N TYR A 188 -4.54 2.34 -0.43
CA TYR A 188 -4.39 1.86 -1.80
C TYR A 188 -3.37 2.76 -2.49
N ILE A 189 -2.29 2.17 -3.00
CA ILE A 189 -1.19 2.89 -3.61
C ILE A 189 -0.79 2.24 -4.93
N SER A 190 -0.50 3.04 -5.96
CA SER A 190 -0.05 2.47 -7.23
C SER A 190 1.27 1.73 -7.04
N ALA A 191 1.42 0.59 -7.69
CA ALA A 191 2.63 -0.25 -7.66
C ALA A 191 3.90 0.52 -8.10
N GLY A 192 3.76 1.55 -8.94
CA GLY A 192 4.86 2.40 -9.38
C GLY A 192 5.14 3.60 -8.47
N ASP A 193 4.45 3.73 -7.35
CA ASP A 193 4.60 4.88 -6.46
C ASP A 193 5.91 4.81 -5.66
N VAL A 194 6.59 5.96 -5.54
CA VAL A 194 7.86 6.09 -4.82
C VAL A 194 7.74 5.78 -3.32
N HIS A 195 6.54 5.94 -2.72
CA HIS A 195 6.38 5.68 -1.30
C HIS A 195 6.59 4.21 -0.94
N LEU A 196 6.24 3.25 -1.82
CA LEU A 196 6.51 1.83 -1.57
C LEU A 196 8.01 1.59 -1.34
N THR A 197 8.87 2.16 -2.19
CA THR A 197 10.33 2.07 -2.02
C THR A 197 10.86 2.91 -0.84
N THR A 198 10.18 4.02 -0.51
CA THR A 198 10.59 4.89 0.61
C THR A 198 10.27 4.24 1.95
N TRP A 199 9.18 3.47 2.03
CA TRP A 199 8.72 2.77 3.23
C TRP A 199 9.45 1.45 3.50
N GLU A 200 10.33 1.01 2.60
CA GLU A 200 11.40 0.05 2.94
C GLU A 200 12.33 0.60 4.05
N ASN A 201 12.26 1.89 4.36
CA ASN A 201 12.84 2.45 5.58
C ASN A 201 11.80 2.47 6.71
N GLU A 202 11.97 1.61 7.70
CA GLU A 202 11.01 1.40 8.79
C GLU A 202 10.82 2.63 9.66
N LYS A 203 11.83 3.53 9.72
CA LYS A 203 11.69 4.76 10.48
C LYS A 203 10.74 5.74 9.79
N ILE A 204 10.84 5.85 8.46
CA ILE A 204 9.93 6.70 7.68
C ILE A 204 8.52 6.12 7.70
N LEU A 205 8.40 4.80 7.54
CA LEU A 205 7.10 4.11 7.63
C LEU A 205 6.48 4.26 9.02
N ALA A 206 7.25 4.08 10.10
CA ALA A 206 6.77 4.29 11.47
C ALA A 206 6.30 5.71 11.73
N ASP A 207 7.02 6.72 11.24
CA ASP A 207 6.63 8.13 11.36
C ASP A 207 5.29 8.37 10.63
N TYR A 208 5.14 7.84 9.41
CA TYR A 208 3.89 7.92 8.65
C TYR A 208 2.72 7.24 9.38
N LEU A 209 2.89 5.99 9.82
CA LEU A 209 1.84 5.26 10.51
C LEU A 209 1.48 5.92 11.84
N PHE A 210 2.46 6.45 12.57
CA PHE A 210 2.18 7.16 13.81
C PHE A 210 1.33 8.40 13.56
N ASP A 211 1.63 9.19 12.53
CA ASP A 211 0.83 10.36 12.16
C ASP A 211 -0.62 9.98 11.80
N VAL A 212 -0.82 8.84 11.12
CA VAL A 212 -2.16 8.29 10.82
C VAL A 212 -2.95 7.99 12.09
N TYR A 213 -2.32 7.38 13.09
CA TYR A 213 -2.99 6.98 14.34
C TYR A 213 -3.01 8.07 15.42
N ALA A 214 -2.22 9.14 15.27
CA ALA A 214 -1.89 10.08 16.33
C ALA A 214 -3.13 10.61 17.05
N ASP A 215 -4.15 11.05 16.32
CA ASP A 215 -5.37 11.59 16.90
C ASP A 215 -6.10 10.55 17.77
N ALA A 216 -6.25 9.33 17.26
CA ALA A 216 -6.93 8.23 17.96
C ALA A 216 -6.18 7.81 19.23
N VAL A 217 -4.88 7.54 19.12
CA VAL A 217 -4.07 7.04 20.25
C VAL A 217 -3.73 8.12 21.28
N SER A 218 -4.07 9.38 20.98
CA SER A 218 -3.88 10.51 21.88
C SER A 218 -5.08 10.81 22.78
N LEU A 219 -6.19 10.08 22.63
CA LEU A 219 -7.39 10.23 23.45
C LEU A 219 -7.14 9.71 24.88
N SER A 220 -7.76 10.34 25.89
CA SER A 220 -7.45 10.06 27.29
C SER A 220 -7.72 8.62 27.73
N ASN A 221 -8.60 7.89 27.04
CA ASN A 221 -8.88 6.48 27.31
C ASN A 221 -7.80 5.52 26.78
N TYR A 222 -6.75 6.02 26.13
CA TYR A 222 -5.59 5.24 25.69
C TYR A 222 -4.43 5.24 26.70
N ASP A 223 -4.56 5.96 27.81
CA ASP A 223 -3.54 6.01 28.87
C ASP A 223 -3.35 4.63 29.54
N ILE A 224 -4.41 3.82 29.61
CA ILE A 224 -4.46 2.48 30.21
C ILE A 224 -3.58 1.42 29.52
N TYR A 225 -3.23 1.62 28.25
CA TYR A 225 -2.44 0.64 27.50
C TYR A 225 -0.99 0.63 28.00
N GLN A 226 -0.40 -0.57 28.07
CA GLN A 226 0.94 -0.83 28.59
C GLN A 226 1.89 -1.43 27.55
N SER A 227 1.37 -2.01 26.48
CA SER A 227 2.17 -2.48 25.35
C SER A 227 1.47 -2.32 24.01
N GLN A 228 2.25 -2.39 22.93
CA GLN A 228 1.77 -2.26 21.56
C GLN A 228 2.51 -3.19 20.60
N TYR A 229 1.83 -3.57 19.52
CA TYR A 229 2.45 -4.15 18.34
C TYR A 229 1.72 -3.65 17.08
N VAL A 230 2.48 -3.15 16.11
CA VAL A 230 1.98 -2.74 14.79
C VAL A 230 2.56 -3.65 13.72
N SER A 231 1.73 -4.05 12.77
CA SER A 231 2.17 -4.73 11.56
C SER A 231 1.45 -4.17 10.35
N ILE A 232 2.08 -4.35 9.19
CA ILE A 232 1.54 -4.03 7.88
C ILE A 232 1.70 -5.22 6.95
N TYR A 233 0.74 -5.42 6.07
CA TYR A 233 0.81 -6.39 4.99
C TYR A 233 0.36 -5.75 3.68
N ALA A 234 1.18 -5.93 2.65
CA ALA A 234 0.85 -5.53 1.28
C ALA A 234 0.20 -6.70 0.54
N SER A 235 -0.92 -6.46 -0.14
CA SER A 235 -1.52 -7.42 -1.06
C SER A 235 -1.91 -6.74 -2.39
N PRO A 236 -1.87 -7.46 -3.52
CA PRO A 236 -2.48 -6.98 -4.75
C PRO A 236 -4.00 -6.89 -4.59
N THR A 237 -4.66 -6.02 -5.35
CA THR A 237 -6.11 -5.81 -5.29
C THR A 237 -6.71 -5.73 -6.69
N ASP A 238 -7.99 -6.08 -6.80
CA ASP A 238 -8.83 -5.86 -7.98
C ASP A 238 -9.40 -4.43 -8.06
N TYR A 239 -9.12 -3.57 -7.07
CA TYR A 239 -9.49 -2.14 -7.12
C TYR A 239 -8.82 -1.45 -8.31
N SER A 240 -9.64 -0.99 -9.27
CA SER A 240 -9.19 -0.29 -10.48
C SER A 240 -8.12 -1.06 -11.27
N VAL A 241 -8.12 -2.39 -11.19
CA VAL A 241 -7.12 -3.24 -11.84
C VAL A 241 -7.18 -3.18 -13.36
N ASP A 242 -8.34 -2.82 -13.92
CA ASP A 242 -8.53 -2.52 -15.34
C ASP A 242 -7.79 -1.26 -15.81
N GLU A 243 -7.44 -0.37 -14.89
CA GLU A 243 -6.79 0.91 -15.19
C GLU A 243 -5.34 0.98 -14.70
N VAL A 244 -5.08 0.61 -13.45
CA VAL A 244 -3.81 0.86 -12.76
C VAL A 244 -3.47 -0.30 -11.80
N PRO A 245 -2.20 -0.76 -11.75
CA PRO A 245 -1.78 -1.74 -10.74
C PRO A 245 -1.75 -1.10 -9.35
N TYR A 246 -2.70 -1.43 -8.49
CA TYR A 246 -2.75 -0.99 -7.10
C TYR A 246 -2.28 -2.08 -6.14
N VAL A 247 -1.48 -1.67 -5.16
CA VAL A 247 -1.15 -2.43 -3.95
C VAL A 247 -2.03 -1.91 -2.83
N ARG A 248 -2.70 -2.82 -2.13
CA ARG A 248 -3.42 -2.55 -0.89
C ARG A 248 -2.48 -2.82 0.28
N LEU A 249 -2.32 -1.84 1.16
CA LEU A 249 -1.61 -1.95 2.41
C LEU A 249 -2.62 -2.00 3.54
N VAL A 250 -2.56 -3.03 4.37
CA VAL A 250 -3.40 -3.19 5.56
C VAL A 250 -2.53 -3.11 6.79
N VAL A 251 -2.94 -2.31 7.76
CA VAL A 251 -2.20 -2.09 9.01
C VAL A 251 -3.11 -2.43 10.18
N SER A 252 -2.58 -3.18 11.13
CA SER A 252 -3.21 -3.39 12.44
C SER A 252 -2.24 -2.95 13.53
N LEU A 253 -2.71 -2.02 14.36
CA LEU A 253 -2.08 -1.65 15.63
C LEU A 253 -2.90 -2.27 16.75
N VAL A 254 -2.33 -3.24 17.45
CA VAL A 254 -2.93 -3.84 18.64
C VAL A 254 -2.27 -3.27 19.89
N LEU A 255 -3.10 -2.88 20.83
CA LEU A 255 -2.73 -2.33 22.12
C LEU A 255 -3.24 -3.24 23.23
N ASP A 256 -2.41 -3.47 24.24
CA ASP A 256 -2.73 -4.31 25.40
C ASP A 256 -2.63 -3.48 26.68
N THR A 257 -3.65 -3.59 27.54
CA THR A 257 -3.67 -2.98 28.87
C THR A 257 -2.66 -3.61 29.83
N GLU A 258 -2.08 -4.75 29.46
CA GLU A 258 -0.99 -5.38 30.19
C GLU A 258 0.33 -5.32 29.40
N GLY A 259 1.43 -5.06 30.10
CA GLY A 259 2.77 -5.31 29.58
C GLY A 259 3.02 -6.82 29.68
N GLY A 260 3.26 -7.48 28.54
CA GLY A 260 3.51 -8.93 28.50
C GLY A 260 4.48 -9.38 29.59
N ILE A 261 4.15 -10.47 30.28
CA ILE A 261 4.99 -11.12 31.30
C ILE A 261 6.12 -11.89 30.62
#